data_AF-V5HFH0-F1
#
_entry.id   AF-V5HFH0-F1
#
_cell.length_a   1.000
_cell.length_b   1.000
_cell.length_c   1.000
_cell.angle_alpha   90.00
_cell.angle_beta   90.00
_cell.angle_gamma   90.00
#
_symmetry.space_group_name_H-M   'P 1'
#
loop_
_entity.id
_entity.type
_entity.pdbx_description
1 polymer ?
#
loop_
_entity_poly.entity_id
_entity_poly.type
_entity_poly.pdbx_seq_one_letter_code
_entity_poly.pdbx_strand_id
1 'polypeptide(L)'
;FFYVSLPPVSLTFFGSAAAETCRNGTRPASENEREGCDYYCWNTQARSWDKYFFGDDEPCFYNTGLRGTCKNGECHLTNEGGVPNYEP
;
A
#
# COMPACT_ATOMS: atom_id res chain seq x y z
N PHE A 1 -16.52 19.64 42.32
CA PHE A 1 -15.66 18.88 41.40
C PHE A 1 -16.38 17.61 41.00
N PHE A 2 -17.04 17.58 39.84
CA PHE A 2 -17.67 16.35 39.32
C PHE A 2 -16.65 15.59 38.47
N TYR A 3 -16.27 14.39 38.89
CA TYR A 3 -15.46 13.48 38.07
C TYR A 3 -16.38 12.73 37.12
N VAL A 4 -16.31 13.02 35.83
CA VAL A 4 -16.86 12.14 34.79
C VAL A 4 -15.89 10.97 34.65
N SER A 5 -16.31 9.79 35.11
CA SER A 5 -15.61 8.54 34.83
C SER A 5 -15.94 8.13 33.40
N LEU A 6 -14.99 8.34 32.48
CA LEU A 6 -15.09 7.88 31.10
C LEU A 6 -14.64 6.40 31.08
N PRO A 7 -15.46 5.45 30.60
CA PRO A 7 -15.04 4.05 30.56
C PRO A 7 -13.87 3.89 29.58
N PRO A 8 -12.84 3.08 29.91
CA PRO A 8 -11.76 2.80 28.98
C PRO A 8 -12.34 1.99 27.82
N VAL A 9 -12.49 2.61 26.66
CA VAL A 9 -12.73 1.87 25.42
C VAL A 9 -11.44 1.12 25.12
N SER A 10 -11.40 -0.16 25.46
CA SER A 10 -10.30 -1.04 25.06
C SER A 10 -10.31 -1.18 23.54
N LEU A 11 -9.51 -0.35 22.85
CA LEU A 11 -9.08 -0.63 21.48
C LEU A 11 -8.15 -1.86 21.55
N THR A 12 -8.73 -3.05 21.41
CA THR A 12 -7.93 -4.25 21.09
C THR A 12 -7.44 -4.11 19.65
N PHE A 13 -6.23 -3.61 19.49
CA PHE A 13 -5.54 -3.55 18.20
C PHE A 13 -5.16 -4.96 17.76
N PHE A 14 -5.96 -5.57 16.89
CA PHE A 14 -5.50 -6.69 16.05
C PHE A 14 -4.59 -6.11 14.96
N GLY A 15 -3.30 -5.90 15.27
CA GLY A 15 -2.41 -5.09 14.41
C GLY A 15 -1.09 -5.72 13.98
N SER A 16 -0.75 -6.94 14.41
CA SER A 16 0.62 -7.45 14.21
C SER A 16 0.84 -8.18 12.88
N ALA A 17 -0.17 -8.86 12.34
CA ALA A 17 0.02 -9.68 11.14
C ALA A 17 0.28 -8.84 9.87
N ALA A 18 -0.37 -7.68 9.74
CA ALA A 18 -0.17 -6.81 8.58
C ALA A 18 1.22 -6.15 8.56
N ALA A 19 1.77 -5.81 9.73
CA ALA A 19 3.04 -5.09 9.86
C ALA A 19 4.25 -5.96 9.46
N GLU A 20 4.23 -7.26 9.77
CA GLU A 20 5.29 -8.19 9.35
C GLU A 20 5.27 -8.45 7.85
N THR A 21 4.07 -8.63 7.26
CA THR A 21 3.93 -8.82 5.80
C THR A 21 4.27 -7.56 4.99
N CYS A 22 4.10 -6.37 5.57
CA CYS A 22 4.48 -5.11 4.92
C CYS A 22 5.98 -4.95 4.73
N ARG A 23 6.84 -5.50 5.59
CA ARG A 23 8.28 -5.18 5.57
C ARG A 23 9.01 -5.87 4.40
N ASN A 24 8.40 -6.90 3.80
CA ASN A 24 9.07 -7.78 2.84
C ASN A 24 9.16 -7.23 1.41
N GLY A 25 8.64 -6.03 1.11
CA GLY A 25 8.73 -5.43 -0.22
C GLY A 25 7.96 -6.18 -1.33
N THR A 26 7.35 -7.32 -1.00
CA THR A 26 6.49 -8.10 -1.89
C THR A 26 5.07 -7.57 -1.81
N ARG A 27 4.41 -7.41 -2.95
CA ARG A 27 3.01 -7.01 -3.03
C ARG A 27 2.10 -8.04 -2.34
N PRO A 28 1.43 -7.70 -1.23
CA PRO A 28 0.47 -8.62 -0.64
C PRO A 28 -0.74 -8.76 -1.57
N ALA A 29 -1.34 -9.94 -1.59
CA ALA A 29 -2.46 -10.25 -2.49
C ALA A 29 -3.68 -9.33 -2.31
N SER A 30 -3.84 -8.72 -1.13
CA SER A 30 -4.88 -7.72 -0.84
C SER A 30 -4.62 -6.36 -1.47
N GLU A 31 -3.38 -6.07 -1.87
CA GLU A 31 -2.95 -4.78 -2.44
C GLU A 31 -2.69 -4.88 -3.95
N ASN A 32 -3.19 -5.94 -4.59
CA ASN A 32 -3.12 -6.14 -6.04
C ASN A 32 -3.82 -5.04 -6.83
N GLU A 33 -4.76 -4.30 -6.22
CA GLU A 33 -5.48 -3.18 -6.83
C GLU A 33 -4.90 -1.80 -6.46
N ARG A 34 -3.81 -1.77 -5.68
CA ARG A 34 -3.14 -0.51 -5.34
C ARG A 34 -2.39 0.08 -6.53
N GLU A 35 -2.60 1.35 -6.82
CA GLU A 35 -1.86 2.04 -7.88
C GLU A 35 -0.37 2.22 -7.51
N GLY A 36 0.51 2.07 -8.51
CA GLY A 36 1.93 2.40 -8.42
C GLY A 36 2.83 1.36 -7.74
N CYS A 37 4.01 1.86 -7.32
CA CYS A 37 5.12 1.09 -6.77
C CYS A 37 5.41 1.38 -5.29
N ASP A 38 4.69 2.32 -4.69
CA ASP A 38 4.80 2.55 -3.25
C ASP A 38 3.68 1.87 -2.49
N TYR A 39 3.84 1.77 -1.17
CA TYR A 39 2.78 1.44 -0.23
C TYR A 39 3.09 2.01 1.15
N TYR A 40 2.05 2.18 1.96
CA TYR A 40 2.18 2.64 3.34
C TYR A 40 1.87 1.51 4.29
N CYS A 41 2.71 1.35 5.31
CA CYS A 41 2.44 0.41 6.39
C CYS A 41 2.28 1.14 7.72
N TRP A 42 1.36 0.65 8.55
CA TRP A 42 1.18 1.16 9.89
C TRP A 42 2.31 0.70 10.80
N ASN A 43 3.08 1.65 11.32
CA ASN A 43 4.09 1.41 12.33
C ASN A 43 3.49 1.64 13.73
N THR A 44 3.30 0.55 14.47
CA THR A 44 2.71 0.60 15.82
C THR A 44 3.63 1.27 16.84
N GLN A 45 4.95 1.21 16.65
CA GLN A 45 5.93 1.80 17.56
C GLN A 45 6.03 3.31 17.40
N ALA A 46 6.11 3.80 16.16
CA ALA A 46 6.14 5.22 15.84
C ALA A 46 4.74 5.86 15.80
N ARG A 47 3.66 5.04 15.79
CA ARG A 47 2.26 5.47 15.62
C ARG A 47 2.06 6.31 14.35
N SER A 48 2.75 5.91 13.28
CA SER A 48 2.81 6.62 12.00
C SER A 48 2.66 5.65 10.83
N TRP A 49 2.35 6.20 9.65
CA TRP A 49 2.43 5.46 8.39
C TRP A 49 3.83 5.62 7.81
N ASP A 50 4.54 4.50 7.65
CA ASP A 50 5.84 4.47 6.99
C ASP A 50 5.65 4.14 5.51
N LYS A 51 6.35 4.87 4.64
CA LYS A 51 6.34 4.63 3.19
C LYS A 51 7.38 3.58 2.82
N TYR A 52 6.98 2.62 2.02
CA TYR A 52 7.81 1.57 1.44
C TYR A 52 7.60 1.51 -0.07
N PHE A 53 8.46 0.74 -0.74
CA PHE A 53 8.41 0.51 -2.16
C PHE A 53 8.39 -0.99 -2.43
N PHE A 54 7.62 -1.40 -3.44
CA PHE A 54 7.69 -2.75 -3.96
C PHE A 54 9.06 -3.02 -4.57
N GLY A 55 9.47 -4.28 -4.54
CA GLY A 55 10.72 -4.73 -5.15
C GLY A 55 10.78 -4.45 -6.66
N ASP A 56 12.00 -4.48 -7.20
CA ASP A 56 12.18 -4.42 -8.66
C ASP A 56 11.43 -5.57 -9.35
N ASP A 57 10.93 -5.30 -10.56
CA ASP A 57 10.14 -6.20 -11.41
C ASP A 57 8.74 -6.57 -10.88
N GLU A 58 8.31 -6.05 -9.73
CA GLU A 58 6.91 -6.17 -9.28
C GLU A 58 5.96 -5.43 -10.25
N PRO A 59 4.80 -6.01 -10.58
CA PRO A 59 3.85 -5.37 -11.49
C PRO A 59 3.28 -4.10 -10.85
N CYS A 60 3.17 -3.04 -11.64
CA CYS A 60 2.54 -1.78 -11.24
C CYS A 60 1.56 -1.30 -12.32
N PHE A 61 0.58 -0.51 -11.90
CA PHE A 61 -0.40 0.05 -12.80
C PHE A 61 -0.92 1.37 -12.26
N TYR A 62 -1.49 2.17 -13.16
CA TYR A 62 -2.24 3.37 -12.85
C TYR A 62 -3.71 3.18 -13.22
N ASN A 63 -4.59 3.88 -12.52
CA ASN A 63 -6.03 3.90 -12.79
C ASN A 63 -6.36 4.41 -14.20
N THR A 64 -5.40 5.04 -14.88
CA THR A 64 -5.47 5.40 -16.31
C THR A 64 -5.40 4.19 -17.25
N GLY A 65 -5.20 2.98 -16.72
CA GLY A 65 -5.03 1.74 -17.49
C GLY A 65 -3.58 1.46 -17.90
N LEU A 66 -2.65 2.37 -17.56
CA LEU A 66 -1.23 2.18 -17.83
C LEU A 66 -0.66 1.09 -16.91
N ARG A 67 0.15 0.20 -17.48
CA ARG A 67 0.80 -0.91 -16.78
C ARG A 67 2.30 -0.85 -16.94
N GLY A 68 3.02 -1.43 -16.00
CA GLY A 68 4.47 -1.45 -15.99
C GLY A 68 5.04 -2.35 -14.92
N THR A 69 6.32 -2.16 -14.66
CA THR A 69 7.07 -2.85 -13.61
C THR A 69 7.77 -1.84 -12.71
N CYS A 70 7.85 -2.12 -11.42
CA CYS A 70 8.60 -1.31 -10.49
C CYS A 70 10.10 -1.43 -10.76
N LYS A 71 10.81 -0.28 -10.79
CA LYS A 71 12.26 -0.25 -10.72
C LYS A 71 12.68 0.91 -9.82
N ASN A 72 13.53 0.63 -8.83
CA ASN A 72 13.99 1.62 -7.85
C ASN A 72 12.82 2.41 -7.20
N GLY A 73 11.68 1.75 -6.98
CA GLY A 73 10.47 2.35 -6.41
C GLY A 73 9.62 3.21 -7.35
N GLU A 74 9.98 3.32 -8.63
CA GLU A 74 9.19 4.01 -9.65
C GLU A 74 8.50 3.01 -10.58
N CYS A 75 7.30 3.34 -11.06
CA CYS A 75 6.59 2.49 -12.02
C CYS A 75 7.09 2.78 -13.44
N HIS A 76 7.91 1.88 -13.99
CA HIS A 76 8.37 1.95 -15.36
C HIS A 76 7.33 1.33 -16.28
N LEU A 77 6.60 2.19 -16.98
CA LEU A 77 5.55 1.78 -17.90
C LEU A 77 6.14 0.92 -19.03
N THR A 78 5.58 -0.26 -19.23
CA THR A 78 5.85 -1.05 -20.42
C THR A 78 4.84 -0.61 -21.49
N ASN A 79 5.33 -0.29 -22.68
CA ASN A 79 4.47 0.12 -23.81
C ASN A 79 3.46 -0.96 -24.25
N GLU A 80 3.45 -2.13 -23.60
CA GLU A 80 2.54 -3.25 -23.86
C GLU A 80 1.08 -2.98 -23.45
N GLY A 81 0.79 -1.81 -22.86
CA GLY A 81 -0.58 -1.33 -22.57
C GLY A 81 -0.96 -0.01 -23.27
N GLY A 82 -0.13 0.49 -24.18
CA GLY A 82 -0.27 1.81 -24.82
C GLY A 82 -1.34 1.92 -25.91
N VAL A 83 -2.44 1.16 -25.84
CA VAL A 83 -3.68 1.51 -26.56
C VAL A 83 -4.69 1.98 -25.53
N PRO A 84 -4.93 3.29 -25.38
CA PRO A 84 -6.15 3.72 -24.71
C PRO A 84 -7.31 3.17 -25.54
N ASN A 85 -8.06 2.22 -24.99
CA ASN A 85 -9.39 1.90 -25.48
C ASN A 85 -10.28 3.12 -25.17
N TYR A 86 -10.13 4.18 -25.98
CA TYR A 86 -11.24 5.07 -26.24
C TYR A 86 -12.21 4.25 -27.09
N GLU A 87 -13.18 3.65 -26.42
CA GLU A 87 -14.37 3.11 -27.09
C GLU A 87 -15.14 4.30 -27.71
N PRO A 88 -15.63 4.20 -28.97
CA PRO A 88 -16.13 5.32 -29.75
C PRO A 88 -17.46 5.91 -29.27
#